data_AF-A0A455WBS2-F1
#
_entry.id   AF-A0A455WBS2-F1
#
_cell.length_a   1.000
_cell.length_b   1.000
_cell.length_c   1.000
_cell.angle_alpha   90.00
_cell.angle_beta   90.00
_cell.angle_gamma   90.00
#
_symmetry.space_group_name_H-M   'P 1'
#
loop_
_entity.id
_entity.type
_entity.pdbx_description
1 polymer ?
#
loop_
_entity_poly.entity_id
_entity_poly.type
_entity_poly.pdbx_seq_one_letter_code
_entity_poly.pdbx_strand_id
1 'polypeptide(L)'
;MKNKPIILTLSLLLLSGTALADDDCDDPVASWQPREHLREKLEAEGWTVHRIKVDDGCYEVRGLDADGIRAEASFAPASLTMMKWEREDTDDDDRDHGNRNTKNGQDNVRSQAPRNGIVNGRPTVTVE
;
A
#
# COMPACT_ATOMS: atom_id res chain seq x y z
N MET A 1 -2.58 -11.37 -76.91
CA MET A 1 -1.88 -10.44 -75.99
C MET A 1 -1.99 -11.01 -74.58
N LYS A 2 -0.89 -11.02 -73.81
CA LYS A 2 -0.74 -11.81 -72.57
C LYS A 2 -1.38 -11.08 -71.37
N ASN A 3 -2.26 -11.78 -70.65
CA ASN A 3 -2.87 -11.37 -69.39
C ASN A 3 -1.82 -11.35 -68.27
N LYS A 4 -1.80 -10.27 -67.46
CA LYS A 4 -0.95 -10.14 -66.28
C LYS A 4 -1.84 -10.28 -65.03
N PRO A 5 -1.59 -11.25 -64.12
CA PRO A 5 -2.30 -11.31 -62.85
C PRO A 5 -1.74 -10.27 -61.88
N ILE A 6 -2.61 -9.41 -61.37
CA ILE A 6 -2.31 -8.51 -60.25
C ILE A 6 -2.38 -9.35 -58.98
N ILE A 7 -1.21 -9.71 -58.44
CA ILE A 7 -1.10 -10.33 -57.11
C ILE A 7 -0.89 -9.18 -56.12
N LEU A 8 -1.97 -8.80 -55.42
CA LEU A 8 -1.93 -7.90 -54.26
C LEU A 8 -1.85 -8.78 -53.01
N THR A 9 -0.63 -9.22 -52.66
CA THR A 9 -0.35 -9.85 -51.37
C THR A 9 -0.25 -8.76 -50.30
N LEU A 10 -1.34 -8.58 -49.54
CA LEU A 10 -1.34 -7.78 -48.33
C LEU A 10 -0.77 -8.63 -47.18
N SER A 11 0.56 -8.67 -47.07
CA SER A 11 1.24 -9.24 -45.91
C SER A 11 1.14 -8.27 -44.74
N LEU A 12 0.17 -8.52 -43.86
CA LEU A 12 0.04 -7.80 -42.59
C LEU A 12 1.05 -8.42 -41.61
N LEU A 13 2.26 -7.84 -41.51
CA LEU A 13 3.19 -8.17 -40.43
C LEU A 13 2.65 -7.54 -39.14
N LEU A 14 2.14 -8.39 -38.26
CA LEU A 14 1.91 -8.04 -36.85
C LEU A 14 3.29 -7.91 -36.20
N LEU A 15 3.77 -6.67 -36.03
CA LEU A 15 4.84 -6.37 -35.10
C LEU A 15 4.27 -6.51 -33.69
N SER A 16 4.39 -7.69 -33.10
CA SER A 16 4.17 -7.89 -31.68
C SER A 16 5.28 -7.17 -30.92
N GLY A 17 5.00 -5.99 -30.39
CA GLY A 17 5.89 -5.31 -29.45
C GLY A 17 6.00 -6.13 -28.15
N THR A 18 7.21 -6.23 -27.61
CA THR A 18 7.43 -6.77 -26.27
C THR A 18 6.87 -5.77 -25.26
N ALA A 19 5.74 -6.10 -24.64
CA ALA A 19 5.31 -5.42 -23.42
C ALA A 19 6.25 -5.89 -22.29
N LEU A 20 7.25 -5.07 -21.95
CA LEU A 20 8.05 -5.27 -20.74
C LEU A 20 7.20 -4.74 -19.58
N ALA A 21 6.60 -5.65 -18.82
CA ALA A 21 6.02 -5.38 -17.52
C ALA A 21 7.11 -5.71 -16.50
N ASP A 22 8.09 -4.83 -16.37
CA ASP A 22 9.14 -4.93 -15.37
C ASP A 22 8.76 -3.97 -14.24
N ASP A 23 8.36 -4.54 -13.10
CA ASP A 23 7.96 -3.77 -11.90
C ASP A 23 9.18 -3.44 -10.99
N ASP A 24 10.39 -3.84 -11.42
CA ASP A 24 11.65 -3.68 -10.70
C ASP A 24 12.32 -2.33 -11.01
N CYS A 25 13.22 -1.88 -10.13
CA CYS A 25 14.00 -0.66 -10.33
C CYS A 25 15.47 -0.97 -10.64
N ASP A 26 15.96 -0.53 -11.81
CA ASP A 26 17.34 -0.75 -12.27
C ASP A 26 18.32 0.42 -11.97
N ASP A 27 17.93 1.33 -11.10
CA ASP A 27 18.75 2.50 -10.77
C ASP A 27 20.13 2.06 -10.20
N PRO A 28 21.26 2.58 -10.72
CA PRO A 28 22.57 2.29 -10.15
C PRO A 28 22.63 2.70 -8.68
N VAL A 29 23.14 1.84 -7.80
CA VAL A 29 23.21 2.13 -6.33
C VAL A 29 23.89 3.47 -6.03
N ALA A 30 24.86 3.89 -6.86
CA ALA A 30 25.55 5.16 -6.70
C ALA A 30 24.67 6.41 -6.94
N SER A 31 23.54 6.28 -7.64
CA SER A 31 22.57 7.36 -7.86
C SER A 31 21.42 7.35 -6.87
N TRP A 32 21.36 6.40 -5.95
CA TRP A 32 20.28 6.31 -4.96
C TRP A 32 20.30 7.50 -4.02
N GLN A 33 19.13 8.11 -3.82
CA GLN A 33 18.95 9.13 -2.81
C GLN A 33 18.79 8.49 -1.43
N PRO A 34 19.14 9.17 -0.33
CA PRO A 34 18.87 8.67 1.01
C PRO A 34 17.38 8.42 1.25
N ARG A 35 17.05 7.37 2.02
CA ARG A 35 15.64 7.01 2.35
C ARG A 35 14.91 8.14 3.08
N GLU A 36 15.66 8.93 3.83
CA GLU A 36 15.20 10.09 4.58
C GLU A 36 14.64 11.17 3.64
N HIS A 37 15.21 11.35 2.44
CA HIS A 37 14.66 12.27 1.44
C HIS A 37 13.28 11.80 0.96
N LEU A 38 13.11 10.49 0.77
CA LEU A 38 11.80 9.92 0.43
C LEU A 38 10.80 10.11 1.57
N ARG A 39 11.23 9.87 2.82
CA ARG A 39 10.37 10.09 4.00
C ARG A 39 9.90 11.54 4.06
N GLU A 40 10.81 12.51 4.00
CA GLU A 40 10.50 13.93 4.08
C GLU A 40 9.55 14.35 2.95
N LYS A 41 9.78 13.89 1.72
CA LYS A 41 8.89 14.13 0.58
C LYS A 41 7.47 13.62 0.87
N LEU A 42 7.34 12.37 1.31
CA LEU A 42 6.04 11.75 1.56
C LEU A 42 5.30 12.39 2.73
N GLU A 43 6.01 12.70 3.82
CA GLU A 43 5.43 13.41 4.97
C GLU A 43 4.96 14.82 4.57
N ALA A 44 5.69 15.52 3.69
CA ALA A 44 5.24 16.79 3.11
C ALA A 44 4.01 16.64 2.20
N GLU A 45 3.82 15.48 1.58
CA GLU A 45 2.64 15.12 0.79
C GLU A 45 1.48 14.60 1.66
N GLY A 46 1.64 14.56 2.99
CA GLY A 46 0.60 14.19 3.95
C GLY A 46 0.59 12.72 4.36
N TRP A 47 1.57 11.93 3.92
CA TRP A 47 1.68 10.53 4.33
C TRP A 47 2.19 10.39 5.77
N THR A 48 1.75 9.33 6.42
CA THR A 48 2.39 8.81 7.64
C THR A 48 3.25 7.61 7.29
N VAL A 49 4.57 7.81 7.19
CA VAL A 49 5.52 6.75 6.82
C VAL A 49 5.85 5.86 8.01
N HIS A 50 5.46 4.58 7.96
CA HIS A 50 5.78 3.62 9.03
C HIS A 50 7.10 2.89 8.76
N ARG A 51 7.29 2.43 7.53
CA ARG A 51 8.47 1.68 7.12
C ARG A 51 8.87 2.06 5.70
N ILE A 52 10.17 2.16 5.48
CA ILE A 52 10.77 2.14 4.15
C ILE A 52 11.65 0.89 4.12
N LYS A 53 11.67 0.10 3.07
CA LYS A 53 12.66 -0.97 2.85
C LYS A 53 13.15 -0.93 1.40
N VAL A 54 14.20 -1.68 1.12
CA VAL A 54 14.64 -1.95 -0.25
C VAL A 54 14.05 -3.30 -0.65
N ASP A 55 13.36 -3.34 -1.78
CA ASP A 55 12.69 -4.53 -2.33
C ASP A 55 12.82 -4.45 -3.85
N ASP A 56 13.36 -5.49 -4.49
CA ASP A 56 13.55 -5.58 -5.96
C ASP A 56 14.15 -4.31 -6.61
N GLY A 57 15.18 -3.76 -5.96
CA GLY A 57 15.88 -2.55 -6.41
C GLY A 57 15.14 -1.25 -6.14
N CYS A 58 13.89 -1.29 -5.69
CA CYS A 58 13.06 -0.14 -5.36
C CYS A 58 13.06 0.18 -3.86
N TYR A 59 12.63 1.39 -3.52
CA TYR A 59 12.20 1.71 -2.15
C TYR A 59 10.72 1.41 -1.97
N GLU A 60 10.39 0.39 -1.18
CA GLU A 60 9.01 0.10 -0.78
C GLU A 60 8.69 0.84 0.52
N VAL A 61 7.61 1.61 0.50
CA VAL A 61 7.08 2.35 1.64
C VAL A 61 5.76 1.74 2.07
N ARG A 62 5.62 1.47 3.36
CA ARG A 62 4.34 1.13 4.00
C ARG A 62 3.95 2.20 5.00
N GLY A 63 2.70 2.61 4.96
CA GLY A 63 2.23 3.77 5.73
C GLY A 63 0.73 4.00 5.61
N LEU A 64 0.31 5.17 6.09
CA LEU A 64 -0.97 5.76 5.75
C LEU A 64 -0.74 6.83 4.68
N ASP A 65 -1.54 6.82 3.63
CA ASP A 65 -1.54 7.90 2.63
C ASP A 65 -2.16 9.19 3.17
N ALA A 66 -2.25 10.21 2.32
CA ALA A 66 -2.82 11.51 2.67
C ALA A 66 -4.31 11.44 3.08
N ASP A 67 -5.04 10.41 2.65
CA ASP A 67 -6.44 10.15 3.01
C ASP A 67 -6.56 9.30 4.29
N GLY A 68 -5.43 8.89 4.89
CA GLY A 68 -5.38 8.05 6.07
C GLY A 68 -5.60 6.57 5.79
N ILE A 69 -5.48 6.13 4.53
CA ILE A 69 -5.65 4.75 4.10
C ILE A 69 -4.32 4.01 4.15
N ARG A 70 -4.33 2.76 4.63
CA ARG A 70 -3.13 1.91 4.61
C ARG A 70 -2.74 1.58 3.18
N ALA A 71 -1.50 1.85 2.85
CA ALA A 71 -0.98 1.62 1.51
C ALA A 71 0.49 1.16 1.53
N GLU A 72 0.83 0.39 0.51
CA GLU A 72 2.18 0.06 0.10
C GLU A 72 2.48 0.79 -1.22
N ALA A 73 3.64 1.45 -1.31
CA ALA A 73 4.05 2.13 -2.52
C ALA A 73 5.54 1.94 -2.80
N SER A 74 5.87 1.60 -4.04
CA SER A 74 7.25 1.42 -4.50
C SER A 74 7.74 2.67 -5.22
N PHE A 75 8.97 3.09 -4.95
CA PHE A 75 9.59 4.28 -5.51
C PHE A 75 10.96 3.96 -6.13
N ALA A 76 11.24 4.56 -7.28
CA ALA A 76 12.57 4.51 -7.89
C ALA A 76 13.59 5.26 -7.01
N PRO A 77 14.68 4.64 -6.56
CA PRO A 77 15.55 5.21 -5.53
C PRO A 77 16.38 6.41 -6.02
N ALA A 78 16.65 6.55 -7.33
CA ALA A 78 17.39 7.70 -7.85
C ALA A 78 16.52 8.95 -8.04
N SER A 79 15.25 8.76 -8.40
CA SER A 79 14.34 9.88 -8.70
C SER A 79 13.29 10.14 -7.62
N LEU A 80 13.09 9.17 -6.71
CA LEU A 80 11.98 9.14 -5.74
C LEU A 80 10.60 9.25 -6.41
N THR A 81 10.50 8.73 -7.64
CA THR A 81 9.24 8.68 -8.41
C THR A 81 8.46 7.45 -7.99
N MET A 82 7.16 7.61 -7.71
CA MET A 82 6.27 6.49 -7.41
C MET A 82 6.11 5.61 -8.66
N MET A 83 6.41 4.33 -8.50
CA MET A 83 6.31 3.32 -9.56
C MET A 83 5.02 2.52 -9.40
N LYS A 84 4.70 2.13 -8.16
CA LYS A 84 3.55 1.29 -7.82
C LYS A 84 2.90 1.78 -6.54
N TRP A 85 1.58 1.64 -6.45
CA TRP A 85 0.78 1.93 -5.27
C TRP A 85 -0.32 0.88 -5.12
N GLU A 86 -0.43 0.30 -3.94
CA GLU A 86 -1.45 -0.67 -3.59
C GLU A 86 -2.05 -0.32 -2.22
N ARG A 87 -3.38 -0.40 -2.12
CA ARG A 87 -4.06 -0.31 -0.83
C ARG A 87 -3.85 -1.62 -0.09
N GLU A 88 -3.46 -1.54 1.19
CA GLU A 88 -3.41 -2.70 2.06
C GLU A 88 -4.79 -2.84 2.73
N ASP A 89 -5.63 -3.70 2.15
CA ASP A 89 -6.90 -4.07 2.77
C ASP A 89 -6.59 -4.90 4.01
N THR A 90 -7.14 -4.50 5.17
CA THR A 90 -7.01 -5.32 6.38
C THR A 90 -8.00 -6.46 6.22
N ASP A 91 -7.50 -7.66 5.93
CA ASP A 91 -8.30 -8.89 5.99
C ASP A 91 -8.78 -9.05 7.44
N ASP A 92 -9.96 -8.51 7.75
CA ASP A 92 -10.65 -8.83 8.99
C ASP A 92 -10.91 -10.34 8.96
N ASP A 93 -10.17 -11.09 9.79
CA ASP A 93 -10.34 -12.52 10.06
C ASP A 93 -11.73 -12.80 10.71
N ASP A 94 -12.82 -12.51 10.00
CA ASP A 94 -14.17 -12.93 10.38
C ASP A 94 -14.42 -14.37 9.91
N ARG A 95 -13.71 -15.32 10.54
CA ARG A 95 -14.23 -16.69 10.71
C ARG A 95 -13.92 -17.19 12.12
N ASP A 96 -14.68 -16.65 13.08
CA ASP A 96 -15.10 -17.41 14.25
C ASP A 96 -15.67 -18.76 13.77
N HIS A 97 -14.83 -19.79 13.79
CA HIS A 97 -15.23 -21.17 13.54
C HIS A 97 -16.07 -21.64 14.73
N GLY A 98 -17.34 -21.25 14.71
CA GLY A 98 -18.49 -21.75 15.44
C GLY A 98 -18.22 -22.64 16.65
N ASN A 99 -18.09 -22.02 17.83
CA ASN A 99 -18.38 -22.70 19.09
C ASN A 99 -19.90 -22.91 19.22
N ARG A 100 -20.42 -23.98 18.57
CA ARG A 100 -21.78 -24.46 18.80
C ARG A 100 -21.86 -25.17 20.15
N ASN A 101 -21.79 -24.40 21.25
CA ASN A 101 -22.17 -24.90 22.57
C ASN A 101 -23.69 -24.74 22.76
N THR A 102 -24.43 -25.76 22.32
CA THR A 102 -25.88 -25.83 22.53
C THR A 102 -26.14 -26.25 23.97
N LYS A 103 -26.36 -25.25 24.84
CA LYS A 103 -27.16 -25.23 26.07
C LYS A 103 -27.24 -26.53 26.88
N ASN A 104 -26.60 -26.54 28.06
CA ASN A 104 -27.27 -27.01 29.27
C ASN A 104 -26.65 -26.44 30.57
N GLY A 105 -27.50 -26.03 31.51
CA GLY A 105 -27.15 -25.37 32.79
C GLY A 105 -27.49 -23.87 32.74
N GLN A 106 -28.63 -23.38 33.27
CA GLN A 106 -28.82 -23.06 34.71
C GLN A 106 -27.53 -22.44 35.26
N ASP A 107 -27.48 -21.14 35.58
CA ASP A 107 -27.93 -20.62 36.88
C ASP A 107 -28.10 -19.09 36.90
N ASN A 108 -29.02 -18.65 37.76
CA ASN A 108 -29.21 -17.26 38.23
C ASN A 108 -27.88 -16.62 38.72
N VAL A 109 -27.68 -15.32 38.51
CA VAL A 109 -27.50 -14.31 39.59
C VAL A 109 -27.40 -12.87 39.01
N ARG A 110 -28.39 -12.10 39.44
CA ARG A 110 -28.53 -10.65 39.56
C ARG A 110 -27.26 -9.92 40.04
N SER A 111 -26.85 -8.82 39.39
CA SER A 111 -26.49 -7.55 40.04
C SER A 111 -26.03 -6.48 39.04
N GLN A 112 -26.78 -5.38 38.99
CA GLN A 112 -26.40 -4.09 38.44
C GLN A 112 -25.36 -3.40 39.35
N ALA A 113 -24.38 -2.72 38.75
CA ALA A 113 -23.85 -1.46 39.27
C ALA A 113 -23.06 -0.70 38.18
N PRO A 114 -23.31 0.60 37.93
CA PRO A 114 -22.45 1.45 37.11
C PRO A 114 -21.32 2.04 37.97
N ARG A 115 -20.15 2.31 37.38
CA ARG A 115 -19.09 3.09 38.03
C ARG A 115 -18.67 4.26 37.14
N ASN A 116 -19.09 5.45 37.57
CA ASN A 116 -18.52 6.73 37.16
C ASN A 116 -17.14 6.95 37.82
N GLY A 117 -16.25 7.67 37.14
CA GLY A 117 -15.06 8.35 37.69
C GLY A 117 -14.41 9.21 36.59
N ILE A 118 -14.70 10.51 36.50
CA ILE A 118 -14.04 11.66 37.17
C ILE A 118 -12.65 11.99 36.59
N VAL A 119 -12.71 12.94 35.66
CA VAL A 119 -11.83 14.08 35.29
C VAL A 119 -10.49 14.30 36.01
N ASN A 120 -9.45 14.68 35.24
CA ASN A 120 -8.83 16.03 35.19
C ASN A 120 -7.34 16.02 34.78
N GLY A 121 -6.95 16.97 33.93
CA GLY A 121 -5.61 17.59 34.00
C GLY A 121 -4.76 17.56 32.72
N ARG A 122 -4.98 18.53 31.83
CA ARG A 122 -4.05 18.90 30.75
C ARG A 122 -3.14 20.02 31.28
N PRO A 123 -1.81 19.86 31.37
CA PRO A 123 -0.93 20.99 31.66
C PRO A 123 -0.65 21.80 30.38
N THR A 124 -0.98 23.08 30.41
CA THR A 124 -0.54 24.09 29.44
C THR A 124 0.83 24.60 29.86
N VAL A 125 1.83 24.51 28.99
CA VAL A 125 3.15 25.12 29.19
C VAL A 125 3.12 26.52 28.58
N THR A 126 3.27 27.54 29.42
CA THR A 126 3.56 28.92 28.98
C THR A 126 5.07 29.09 28.83
N VAL A 127 5.47 29.67 27.70
CA VAL A 127 6.84 30.03 27.34
C VAL A 127 7.17 31.40 27.95
N GLU A 128 8.31 31.51 28.62
CA GLU A 128 8.99 32.79 28.88
C GLU A 128 10.22 32.90 27.99
#